data_AF-A0A5E5B940-F1
#
_entry.id   AF-A0A5E5B940-F1
#
_cell.length_a   1.000
_cell.length_b   1.000
_cell.length_c   1.000
_cell.angle_alpha   90.00
_cell.angle_beta   90.00
_cell.angle_gamma   90.00
#
_symmetry.space_group_name_H-M   'P 1'
#
loop_
_entity.id
_entity.type
_entity.pdbx_description
1 polymer ?
#
loop_
_entity_poly.entity_id
_entity_poly.type
_entity_poly.pdbx_seq_one_letter_code
_entity_poly.pdbx_strand_id
1 'polypeptide(L)'
;MKDEPIMSAMSVPVALSPSMAAASSSPSSPSSSSLASSSAPGRGASEVSAPVPSPKPTLGERLGQWFGRGKSGGQGGAPKDGKDGGEGKGDAKVVAAPLSARAENALRRQLAQCFSARLTDSSANEAAREFMARYGAASAEEQLALLTVVADICASDGEVGGEGKGAIKDSGKDAAKDAAKDTAKDARRAANAATGLAGALGSARVRFLKRFNALPDGLPFLVGWRADMLRHRAALPGLAALEEDLGSLFSTWFDVGLLELHPITWDSPASLLEKLMRYEAVHEISSWADLRNRLDSDRRCYAFFHPRMSREPLIFVEVAFVPEMATDVHSLLDEKAPLEDLRRVRWAIFYSISNTQPGLRGVSFGNFLLKRVIDELHVDFPKLRNFATLSPIPGFNDWLRQLSAQALAEALGPKRVKLLAQEPSLAKQASGTQMMAWLQASPDRKSGQALQRALGEALAAHYLARETVHGQPRDPVARFHLGNGARVERINWHADLSKKGAKQSCGMMVNYLYEPDELDANLQRLIDGEPALGRAVSRLL
;
A
#
# COMPACT_ATOMS: atom_id res chain seq x y z
N MET A 1 13.30 54.47 -22.74
CA MET A 1 14.45 55.37 -22.99
C MET A 1 14.94 55.86 -21.64
N LYS A 2 16.16 55.45 -21.25
CA LYS A 2 17.10 56.10 -20.31
C LYS A 2 16.67 56.18 -18.83
N ASP A 3 17.49 55.84 -17.83
CA ASP A 3 18.86 55.33 -17.73
C ASP A 3 19.01 54.74 -16.30
N GLU A 4 19.81 53.67 -16.15
CA GLU A 4 20.37 53.22 -14.86
C GLU A 4 21.44 54.20 -14.35
N PRO A 5 21.96 54.02 -13.12
CA PRO A 5 23.34 53.51 -13.07
C PRO A 5 23.65 52.49 -11.94
N ILE A 6 24.24 51.36 -12.35
CA ILE A 6 25.58 50.84 -12.03
C ILE A 6 26.05 50.77 -10.55
N MET A 7 26.15 49.50 -10.10
CA MET A 7 27.19 48.80 -9.33
C MET A 7 28.12 49.53 -8.34
N SER A 8 28.25 48.93 -7.14
CA SER A 8 29.55 48.77 -6.49
C SER A 8 29.65 47.44 -5.75
N ALA A 9 30.62 46.64 -6.18
CA ALA A 9 31.06 45.40 -5.54
C ALA A 9 32.07 45.71 -4.43
N MET A 10 31.96 45.01 -3.29
CA MET A 10 33.08 44.85 -2.37
C MET A 10 33.24 43.37 -2.03
N SER A 11 34.37 42.83 -2.48
CA SER A 11 34.91 41.52 -2.13
C SER A 11 35.85 41.66 -0.92
N VAL A 12 36.30 40.50 -0.40
CA VAL A 12 37.51 40.20 0.42
C VAL A 12 37.23 39.97 1.93
N PRO A 13 37.89 39.03 2.64
CA PRO A 13 38.51 37.75 2.24
C PRO A 13 38.16 36.52 3.13
N VAL A 14 38.54 35.36 2.59
CA VAL A 14 38.79 34.06 3.25
C VAL A 14 39.96 34.15 4.24
N ALA A 15 39.84 33.51 5.40
CA ALA A 15 40.98 33.13 6.25
C ALA A 15 40.86 31.65 6.66
N LEU A 16 41.78 30.84 6.14
CA LEU A 16 42.12 29.49 6.58
C LEU A 16 43.37 29.57 7.46
N SER A 17 43.39 28.88 8.60
CA SER A 17 44.61 28.26 9.17
C SER A 17 44.32 27.39 10.42
N PRO A 18 45.23 26.47 10.79
CA PRO A 18 44.88 25.14 11.33
C PRO A 18 45.41 24.84 12.75
N SER A 19 45.11 23.62 13.23
CA SER A 19 46.05 22.67 13.88
C SER A 19 45.75 22.18 15.32
N MET A 20 45.85 20.85 15.46
CA MET A 20 46.28 20.02 16.62
C MET A 20 45.38 19.91 17.87
N ALA A 21 45.46 18.87 18.71
CA ALA A 21 45.71 17.42 18.66
C ALA A 21 45.80 16.97 20.14
N ALA A 22 45.30 15.77 20.45
CA ALA A 22 45.64 14.87 21.56
C ALA A 22 45.24 15.19 23.03
N ALA A 23 44.49 14.24 23.64
CA ALA A 23 44.70 13.59 24.96
C ALA A 23 43.44 12.74 25.30
N SER A 24 43.42 11.42 25.12
CA SER A 24 43.82 10.35 26.05
C SER A 24 43.22 10.41 27.47
N SER A 25 42.32 9.49 27.82
CA SER A 25 42.41 8.66 29.04
C SER A 25 41.23 7.67 29.17
N SER A 26 41.56 6.39 29.26
CA SER A 26 40.69 5.30 29.75
C SER A 26 40.61 5.33 31.28
N PRO A 27 39.70 4.55 31.89
CA PRO A 27 40.22 3.44 32.70
C PRO A 27 39.37 2.14 32.71
N SER A 28 40.11 1.04 32.73
CA SER A 28 39.95 -0.25 33.45
C SER A 28 38.57 -0.79 33.88
N SER A 29 38.34 -2.04 33.48
CA SER A 29 37.44 -3.04 34.10
C SER A 29 37.92 -3.50 35.49
N PRO A 30 37.08 -4.27 36.20
CA PRO A 30 37.51 -5.61 36.59
C PRO A 30 36.47 -6.74 36.39
N SER A 31 37.03 -7.93 36.20
CA SER A 31 36.61 -9.32 36.54
C SER A 31 35.57 -9.46 37.67
N SER A 32 34.80 -10.52 37.88
CA SER A 32 34.74 -11.95 37.49
C SER A 32 33.58 -12.56 38.29
N SER A 33 32.89 -13.60 37.81
CA SER A 33 32.67 -14.84 38.59
C SER A 33 31.76 -15.84 37.86
N SER A 34 32.35 -16.98 37.52
CA SER A 34 31.71 -18.27 37.27
C SER A 34 31.08 -18.85 38.54
N LEU A 35 29.98 -19.58 38.42
CA LEU A 35 29.68 -20.72 39.31
C LEU A 35 28.87 -21.77 38.54
N ALA A 36 29.40 -22.99 38.58
CA ALA A 36 28.86 -24.19 37.99
C ALA A 36 28.33 -25.14 39.07
N SER A 37 27.56 -26.12 38.60
CA SER A 37 27.30 -27.46 39.16
C SER A 37 26.20 -27.64 40.21
N SER A 38 25.24 -28.52 39.91
CA SER A 38 25.23 -29.88 40.44
C SER A 38 24.06 -30.69 39.89
N SER A 39 24.23 -32.01 39.87
CA SER A 39 23.46 -33.00 39.10
C SER A 39 22.83 -34.08 39.97
N ALA A 40 21.55 -34.40 39.67
CA ALA A 40 20.91 -35.74 39.66
C ALA A 40 20.66 -36.50 41.00
N PRO A 41 19.87 -37.62 41.02
CA PRO A 41 18.57 -37.92 40.37
C PRO A 41 17.55 -38.63 41.33
N GLY A 42 16.29 -38.83 40.91
CA GLY A 42 15.32 -39.66 41.65
C GLY A 42 14.00 -39.96 40.92
N ARG A 43 13.69 -41.25 40.76
CA ARG A 43 12.65 -41.93 39.97
C ARG A 43 11.16 -41.57 40.24
N GLY A 44 10.38 -41.50 39.16
CA GLY A 44 9.24 -42.38 38.85
C GLY A 44 7.85 -42.12 39.46
N ALA A 45 6.89 -41.67 38.64
CA ALA A 45 5.50 -42.15 38.64
C ALA A 45 4.75 -41.63 37.39
N SER A 46 3.97 -42.51 36.77
CA SER A 46 3.11 -42.28 35.62
C SER A 46 1.77 -41.67 36.04
N GLU A 47 1.40 -40.51 35.48
CA GLU A 47 0.02 -40.03 35.44
C GLU A 47 -0.37 -39.57 34.04
N VAL A 48 -1.50 -40.09 33.59
CA VAL A 48 -2.17 -39.85 32.31
C VAL A 48 -2.79 -38.45 32.37
N SER A 49 -2.35 -37.53 31.50
CA SER A 49 -2.94 -36.19 31.36
C SER A 49 -3.60 -36.00 29.99
N ALA A 50 -4.81 -35.45 30.04
CA ALA A 50 -5.69 -35.09 28.94
C ALA A 50 -5.04 -34.17 27.88
N PRO A 51 -5.58 -34.09 26.64
CA PRO A 51 -4.98 -33.28 25.59
C PRO A 51 -4.97 -31.78 25.95
N VAL A 52 -3.76 -31.24 25.98
CA VAL A 52 -3.47 -29.81 26.14
C VAL A 52 -4.07 -29.04 24.95
N PRO A 53 -4.79 -27.92 25.17
CA PRO A 53 -5.24 -27.08 24.07
C PRO A 53 -4.01 -26.50 23.34
N SER A 54 -4.00 -26.60 22.02
CA SER A 54 -2.92 -26.12 21.16
C SER A 54 -2.47 -24.71 21.54
N PRO A 55 -1.16 -24.42 21.62
CA PRO A 55 -0.69 -23.08 21.94
C PRO A 55 -1.16 -22.10 20.87
N LYS A 56 -1.63 -20.92 21.30
CA LYS A 56 -1.90 -19.80 20.40
C LYS A 56 -0.61 -19.47 19.63
N PRO A 57 -0.68 -19.20 18.32
CA PRO A 57 0.50 -18.92 17.51
C PRO A 57 1.26 -17.70 18.05
N THR A 58 2.58 -17.77 17.94
CA THR A 58 3.50 -16.72 18.40
C THR A 58 3.34 -15.44 17.56
N LEU A 59 3.76 -14.29 18.11
CA LEU A 59 3.71 -12.98 17.44
C LEU A 59 4.33 -13.04 16.03
N GLY A 60 5.45 -13.75 15.87
CA GLY A 60 6.14 -13.94 14.59
C GLY A 60 5.34 -14.77 13.56
N GLU A 61 4.59 -15.77 14.01
CA GLU A 61 3.72 -16.59 13.13
C GLU A 61 2.47 -15.82 12.68
N ARG A 62 1.97 -14.90 13.51
CA ARG A 62 0.85 -14.01 13.19
C ARG A 62 1.28 -12.86 12.26
N LEU A 63 2.48 -12.32 12.47
CA LEU A 63 3.13 -11.42 11.52
C LEU A 63 3.37 -12.13 10.17
N GLY A 64 3.79 -13.40 10.16
CA GLY A 64 3.94 -14.18 8.93
C GLY A 64 2.66 -14.32 8.10
N GLN A 65 1.49 -14.42 8.74
CA GLN A 65 0.19 -14.43 8.04
C GLN A 65 -0.21 -13.05 7.48
N TRP A 66 0.28 -11.97 8.11
CA TRP A 66 0.16 -10.61 7.61
C TRP A 66 1.06 -10.35 6.39
N PHE A 67 2.23 -10.98 6.35
CA PHE A 67 3.28 -10.71 5.36
C PHE A 67 3.45 -11.78 4.26
N GLY A 68 2.77 -12.92 4.32
CA GLY A 68 2.82 -13.88 3.23
C GLY A 68 2.04 -15.17 3.46
N ARG A 69 0.81 -15.23 2.94
CA ARG A 69 0.21 -16.41 2.25
C ARG A 69 -1.21 -16.08 1.77
N GLY A 70 -1.35 -15.19 0.80
CA GLY A 70 -2.62 -14.99 0.10
C GLY A 70 -2.80 -16.10 -0.94
N LYS A 71 -3.61 -17.12 -0.66
CA LYS A 71 -4.03 -18.08 -1.70
C LYS A 71 -5.04 -17.34 -2.60
N SER A 72 -4.57 -16.78 -3.71
CA SER A 72 -5.40 -16.05 -4.67
C SER A 72 -6.23 -17.04 -5.50
N GLY A 73 -7.55 -16.98 -5.32
CA GLY A 73 -8.50 -17.81 -6.03
C GLY A 73 -9.92 -17.31 -5.77
N GLY A 74 -10.31 -16.24 -6.46
CA GLY A 74 -11.66 -15.70 -6.38
C GLY A 74 -11.78 -14.33 -7.05
N GLN A 75 -12.60 -14.26 -8.10
CA GLN A 75 -12.89 -13.09 -8.92
C GLN A 75 -13.31 -11.86 -8.08
N GLY A 76 -12.43 -10.87 -7.98
CA GLY A 76 -12.76 -9.51 -7.61
C GLY A 76 -13.01 -8.69 -8.88
N GLY A 77 -14.26 -8.28 -9.10
CA GLY A 77 -14.67 -7.48 -10.25
C GLY A 77 -13.86 -6.20 -10.36
N ALA A 78 -13.26 -5.99 -11.54
CA ALA A 78 -12.58 -4.76 -11.88
C ALA A 78 -13.55 -3.57 -11.84
N PRO A 79 -13.16 -2.41 -11.28
CA PRO A 79 -13.91 -1.17 -11.50
C PRO A 79 -13.88 -0.87 -13.01
N LYS A 80 -15.05 -0.70 -13.62
CA LYS A 80 -15.16 -0.09 -14.95
C LYS A 80 -14.92 1.39 -14.78
N ASP A 81 -13.83 1.88 -15.35
CA ASP A 81 -13.55 3.31 -15.46
C ASP A 81 -14.69 4.00 -16.21
N GLY A 82 -15.27 5.00 -15.54
CA GLY A 82 -16.31 5.85 -16.09
C GLY A 82 -15.69 6.80 -17.11
N LYS A 83 -16.08 6.59 -18.36
CA LYS A 83 -15.89 7.51 -19.48
C LYS A 83 -16.85 8.68 -19.29
N ASP A 84 -16.35 9.92 -19.24
CA ASP A 84 -17.12 11.10 -19.67
C ASP A 84 -16.23 12.32 -19.98
N GLY A 85 -16.29 12.74 -21.24
CA GLY A 85 -16.56 14.13 -21.63
C GLY A 85 -15.51 15.22 -21.42
N GLY A 86 -14.47 15.23 -22.25
CA GLY A 86 -13.61 16.39 -22.51
C GLY A 86 -12.57 16.03 -23.58
N GLU A 87 -12.54 16.76 -24.69
CA GLU A 87 -11.80 16.43 -25.92
C GLU A 87 -10.34 16.02 -25.69
N GLY A 88 -10.03 14.75 -25.92
CA GLY A 88 -8.69 14.19 -25.86
C GLY A 88 -8.69 12.78 -26.46
N LYS A 89 -7.74 12.51 -27.37
CA LYS A 89 -7.54 11.27 -28.13
C LYS A 89 -7.98 10.01 -27.37
N GLY A 90 -8.86 9.21 -27.99
CA GLY A 90 -9.27 7.92 -27.44
C GLY A 90 -8.09 7.00 -27.14
N ASP A 91 -8.13 6.34 -25.97
CA ASP A 91 -7.24 5.24 -25.63
C ASP A 91 -7.42 4.13 -26.67
N ALA A 92 -6.58 4.15 -27.71
CA ALA A 92 -6.42 3.03 -28.59
C ALA A 92 -5.92 1.86 -27.74
N LYS A 93 -6.67 0.76 -27.72
CA LYS A 93 -6.24 -0.48 -27.07
C LYS A 93 -4.90 -0.89 -27.70
N VAL A 94 -3.80 -0.69 -26.99
CA VAL A 94 -2.45 -1.02 -27.47
C VAL A 94 -2.44 -2.50 -27.84
N VAL A 95 -2.11 -2.78 -29.10
CA VAL A 95 -1.98 -4.14 -29.62
C VAL A 95 -0.50 -4.48 -29.64
N ALA A 96 -0.14 -5.68 -29.20
CA ALA A 96 1.26 -6.12 -29.20
C ALA A 96 1.84 -6.07 -30.61
N ALA A 97 3.06 -5.54 -30.75
CA ALA A 97 3.79 -5.58 -32.01
C ALA A 97 4.10 -7.05 -32.39
N PRO A 98 3.96 -7.44 -33.67
CA PRO A 98 4.31 -8.79 -34.08
C PRO A 98 5.82 -9.01 -33.96
N LEU A 99 6.23 -9.98 -33.15
CA LEU A 99 7.61 -10.45 -33.13
C LEU A 99 7.78 -11.56 -34.16
N SER A 100 8.88 -11.54 -34.92
CA SER A 100 9.23 -12.70 -35.76
C SER A 100 9.52 -13.91 -34.88
N ALA A 101 9.20 -15.12 -35.36
CA ALA A 101 9.48 -16.37 -34.62
C ALA A 101 10.96 -16.50 -34.21
N ARG A 102 11.88 -15.97 -35.03
CA ARG A 102 13.31 -15.91 -34.69
C ARG A 102 13.59 -15.00 -33.50
N ALA A 103 13.00 -13.80 -33.49
CA ALA A 103 13.18 -12.82 -32.42
C ALA A 103 12.55 -13.29 -31.11
N GLU A 104 11.37 -13.93 -31.18
CA GLU A 104 10.70 -14.51 -30.03
C GLU A 104 11.53 -15.66 -29.43
N ASN A 105 12.00 -16.61 -30.26
CA ASN A 105 12.84 -17.72 -29.79
C ASN A 105 14.18 -17.23 -29.20
N ALA A 106 14.77 -16.18 -29.76
CA ALA A 106 15.98 -15.57 -29.19
C ALA A 106 15.71 -14.97 -27.80
N LEU A 107 14.60 -14.24 -27.66
CA LEU A 107 14.18 -13.66 -26.38
C LEU A 107 13.87 -14.74 -25.33
N ARG A 108 13.17 -15.82 -25.72
CA ARG A 108 12.90 -16.96 -24.83
C ARG A 108 14.18 -17.57 -24.28
N ARG A 109 15.19 -17.79 -25.13
CA ARG A 109 16.51 -18.30 -24.69
C ARG A 109 17.21 -17.34 -23.74
N GLN A 110 17.22 -16.04 -24.07
CA GLN A 110 17.80 -14.99 -23.23
C GLN A 110 17.17 -14.95 -21.84
N LEU A 111 15.83 -14.96 -21.76
CA LEU A 111 15.10 -14.92 -20.49
C LEU A 111 15.24 -16.24 -19.70
N ALA A 112 15.16 -17.39 -20.36
CA ALA A 112 15.35 -18.70 -19.71
C ALA A 112 16.73 -18.81 -19.03
N GLN A 113 17.78 -18.27 -19.65
CA GLN A 113 19.10 -18.16 -19.03
C GLN A 113 19.05 -17.29 -17.76
N CYS A 114 18.33 -16.16 -17.79
CA CYS A 114 18.21 -15.27 -16.64
C CYS A 114 17.51 -15.93 -15.44
N PHE A 115 16.47 -16.76 -15.69
CA PHE A 115 15.73 -17.49 -14.65
C PHE A 115 16.53 -18.63 -14.00
N SER A 116 17.26 -19.38 -14.82
CA SER A 116 17.95 -20.61 -14.38
C SER A 116 19.33 -20.36 -13.76
N ALA A 117 20.08 -19.36 -14.25
CA ALA A 117 21.45 -19.12 -13.83
C ALA A 117 21.56 -18.60 -12.38
N ARG A 118 22.73 -18.79 -11.77
CA ARG A 118 23.08 -18.20 -10.46
C ARG A 118 23.26 -16.68 -10.59
N LEU A 119 23.05 -15.93 -9.51
CA LEU A 119 23.17 -14.46 -9.52
C LEU A 119 24.57 -13.96 -9.93
N THR A 120 25.60 -14.76 -9.66
CA THR A 120 27.00 -14.46 -10.00
C THR A 120 27.35 -14.74 -11.46
N ASP A 121 26.44 -15.27 -12.26
CA ASP A 121 26.68 -15.59 -13.67
C ASP A 121 26.70 -14.31 -14.53
N SER A 122 27.89 -13.97 -15.06
CA SER A 122 28.10 -12.75 -15.84
C SER A 122 27.35 -12.74 -17.17
N SER A 123 27.21 -13.88 -17.84
CA SER A 123 26.50 -13.95 -19.13
C SER A 123 25.01 -13.73 -18.94
N ALA A 124 24.42 -14.30 -17.90
CA ALA A 124 23.03 -14.06 -17.55
C ALA A 124 22.79 -12.62 -17.06
N ASN A 125 23.77 -12.00 -16.37
CA ASN A 125 23.72 -10.59 -15.99
C ASN A 125 23.77 -9.65 -17.21
N GLU A 126 24.59 -9.98 -18.22
CA GLU A 126 24.63 -9.25 -19.49
C GLU A 126 23.30 -9.39 -20.24
N ALA A 127 22.78 -10.62 -20.33
CA ALA A 127 21.49 -10.90 -20.95
C ALA A 127 20.34 -10.10 -20.29
N ALA A 128 20.33 -9.98 -18.95
CA ALA A 128 19.36 -9.16 -18.24
C ALA A 128 19.52 -7.66 -18.56
N ARG A 129 20.76 -7.16 -18.66
CA ARG A 129 21.04 -5.76 -19.03
C ARG A 129 20.58 -5.45 -20.46
N GLU A 130 20.86 -6.35 -21.40
CA GLU A 130 20.40 -6.23 -22.79
C GLU A 130 18.87 -6.22 -22.86
N PHE A 131 18.19 -7.05 -22.06
CA PHE A 131 16.73 -7.02 -21.96
C PHE A 131 16.22 -5.68 -21.42
N MET A 132 16.81 -5.14 -20.35
CA MET A 132 16.44 -3.83 -19.80
C MET A 132 16.60 -2.72 -20.84
N ALA A 133 17.74 -2.69 -21.53
CA ALA A 133 18.01 -1.70 -22.57
C ALA A 133 17.01 -1.80 -23.73
N ARG A 134 16.74 -3.03 -24.19
CA ARG A 134 15.74 -3.29 -25.23
C ARG A 134 14.33 -2.86 -24.81
N TYR A 135 13.92 -3.19 -23.59
CA TYR A 135 12.59 -2.83 -23.08
C TYR A 135 12.43 -1.32 -22.88
N GLY A 136 13.48 -0.65 -22.38
CA GLY A 136 13.47 0.80 -22.18
C GLY A 136 13.46 1.61 -23.48
N ALA A 137 14.01 1.08 -24.56
CA ALA A 137 14.01 1.71 -25.88
C ALA A 137 12.80 1.35 -26.76
N ALA A 138 11.99 0.37 -26.34
CA ALA A 138 10.88 -0.17 -27.11
C ALA A 138 9.64 0.75 -27.12
N SER A 139 8.84 0.68 -28.18
CA SER A 139 7.51 1.31 -28.21
C SER A 139 6.54 0.61 -27.24
N ALA A 140 5.37 1.21 -26.97
CA ALA A 140 4.36 0.60 -26.11
C ALA A 140 3.87 -0.77 -26.66
N GLU A 141 3.72 -0.88 -27.98
CA GLU A 141 3.36 -2.12 -28.67
C GLU A 141 4.45 -3.19 -28.53
N GLU A 142 5.72 -2.79 -28.65
CA GLU A 142 6.86 -3.68 -28.49
C GLU A 142 7.04 -4.12 -27.03
N GLN A 143 6.89 -3.23 -26.05
CA GLN A 143 6.91 -3.56 -24.62
C GLN A 143 5.85 -4.61 -24.29
N LEU A 144 4.64 -4.46 -24.83
CA LEU A 144 3.58 -5.45 -24.64
C LEU A 144 3.95 -6.82 -25.26
N ALA A 145 4.60 -6.83 -26.42
CA ALA A 145 5.10 -8.06 -27.03
C ALA A 145 6.19 -8.73 -26.18
N LEU A 146 7.13 -7.95 -25.63
CA LEU A 146 8.16 -8.45 -24.71
C LEU A 146 7.53 -9.01 -23.42
N LEU A 147 6.55 -8.32 -22.83
CA LEU A 147 5.81 -8.79 -21.66
C LEU A 147 5.03 -10.08 -21.93
N THR A 148 4.49 -10.24 -23.15
CA THR A 148 3.80 -11.46 -23.55
C THR A 148 4.74 -12.67 -23.49
N VAL A 149 5.95 -12.52 -24.01
CA VAL A 149 6.95 -13.60 -23.94
C VAL A 149 7.34 -13.92 -22.50
N VAL A 150 7.47 -12.91 -21.63
CA VAL A 150 7.74 -13.11 -20.20
C VAL A 150 6.57 -13.86 -19.52
N ALA A 151 5.34 -13.48 -19.84
CA ALA A 151 4.13 -14.11 -19.33
C ALA A 151 4.06 -15.60 -19.73
N ASP A 152 4.37 -15.91 -20.99
CA ASP A 152 4.37 -17.28 -21.50
C ASP A 152 5.41 -18.15 -20.80
N ILE A 153 6.62 -17.63 -20.57
CA ILE A 153 7.67 -18.35 -19.82
C ILE A 153 7.20 -18.63 -18.39
N CYS A 154 6.62 -17.63 -17.73
CA CYS A 154 6.11 -17.77 -16.37
C CYS A 154 4.93 -18.77 -16.29
N ALA A 155 4.12 -18.87 -17.35
CA ALA A 155 3.02 -19.82 -17.44
C ALA A 155 3.51 -21.25 -17.73
N SER A 156 4.45 -21.42 -18.69
CA SER A 156 4.96 -22.74 -19.09
C SER A 156 5.72 -23.45 -17.97
N ASP A 157 6.44 -22.71 -17.14
CA ASP A 157 7.14 -23.27 -15.97
C ASP A 157 6.19 -23.72 -14.86
N GLY A 158 4.92 -23.27 -14.90
CA GLY A 158 3.84 -23.72 -14.01
C GLY A 158 3.11 -24.99 -14.48
N GLU A 159 3.21 -25.36 -15.76
CA GLU A 159 2.42 -26.45 -16.39
C GLU A 159 3.16 -27.79 -16.54
N VAL A 160 4.44 -27.91 -16.17
CA VAL A 160 5.23 -29.16 -16.28
C VAL A 160 4.67 -30.34 -15.43
N GLY A 161 3.55 -30.15 -14.71
CA GLY A 161 2.81 -31.21 -14.01
C GLY A 161 1.73 -31.94 -14.83
N GLY A 162 1.50 -31.58 -16.10
CA GLY A 162 0.41 -32.15 -16.92
C GLY A 162 0.77 -33.38 -17.77
N GLU A 163 2.06 -33.62 -18.05
CA GLU A 163 2.51 -34.70 -18.94
C GLU A 163 2.72 -36.01 -18.18
N GLY A 164 1.61 -36.59 -17.72
CA GLY A 164 1.59 -37.88 -17.03
C GLY A 164 0.25 -38.62 -17.16
N LYS A 165 -0.60 -38.25 -18.14
CA LYS A 165 -1.83 -38.98 -18.48
C LYS A 165 -1.68 -39.69 -19.82
N GLY A 166 -0.67 -40.56 -19.91
CA GLY A 166 -0.51 -41.49 -21.01
C GLY A 166 -0.61 -42.92 -20.50
N ALA A 167 -1.64 -43.64 -20.96
CA ALA A 167 -1.82 -45.10 -20.89
C ALA A 167 -2.11 -45.72 -19.51
N ILE A 168 -3.40 -45.90 -19.20
CA ILE A 168 -3.87 -47.12 -18.55
C ILE A 168 -4.92 -47.74 -19.48
N LYS A 169 -4.47 -48.75 -20.22
CA LYS A 169 -5.31 -49.63 -21.01
C LYS A 169 -5.92 -50.68 -20.08
N ASP A 170 -7.22 -50.85 -20.25
CA ASP A 170 -8.06 -51.98 -19.88
C ASP A 170 -7.33 -53.28 -19.47
N SER A 171 -7.51 -53.71 -18.22
CA SER A 171 -7.60 -55.14 -17.86
C SER A 171 -8.12 -55.34 -16.42
N GLY A 172 -9.16 -56.17 -16.31
CA GLY A 172 -9.32 -57.14 -15.21
C GLY A 172 -9.88 -56.63 -13.87
N LYS A 173 -11.10 -57.07 -13.56
CA LYS A 173 -11.71 -57.06 -12.21
C LYS A 173 -10.89 -57.91 -11.22
N ASP A 174 -11.07 -57.57 -9.94
CA ASP A 174 -10.78 -58.34 -8.71
C ASP A 174 -9.44 -58.06 -7.99
N ALA A 175 -9.42 -57.02 -7.13
CA ALA A 175 -8.74 -57.02 -5.82
C ALA A 175 -8.98 -55.69 -5.08
N ALA A 176 -10.12 -55.58 -4.38
CA ALA A 176 -10.42 -54.45 -3.49
C ALA A 176 -10.01 -54.78 -2.06
N LYS A 177 -8.85 -54.29 -1.60
CA LYS A 177 -8.63 -53.83 -0.19
C LYS A 177 -7.29 -53.14 0.10
N ASP A 178 -6.32 -53.12 -0.82
CA ASP A 178 -5.05 -52.39 -0.61
C ASP A 178 -4.99 -50.98 -1.28
N ALA A 179 -5.96 -50.65 -2.14
CA ALA A 179 -5.95 -49.41 -2.95
C ALA A 179 -6.23 -48.10 -2.17
N ALA A 180 -6.74 -48.16 -0.94
CA ALA A 180 -7.12 -46.97 -0.16
C ALA A 180 -5.93 -46.33 0.59
N LYS A 181 -4.83 -47.07 0.79
CA LYS A 181 -3.64 -46.58 1.51
C LYS A 181 -2.61 -45.94 0.57
N ASP A 182 -2.53 -46.43 -0.67
CA ASP A 182 -1.64 -45.89 -1.71
C ASP A 182 -2.17 -44.57 -2.29
N THR A 183 -3.49 -44.44 -2.49
CA THR A 183 -4.12 -43.19 -2.95
C THR A 183 -3.89 -42.00 -2.01
N ALA A 184 -3.90 -42.21 -0.69
CA ALA A 184 -3.60 -41.16 0.30
C ALA A 184 -2.10 -40.79 0.35
N LYS A 185 -1.22 -41.77 0.13
CA LYS A 185 0.24 -41.56 0.06
C LYS A 185 0.63 -40.84 -1.23
N ASP A 186 -0.02 -41.14 -2.33
CA ASP A 186 0.19 -40.51 -3.63
C ASP A 186 -0.39 -39.10 -3.68
N ALA A 187 -1.56 -38.86 -3.07
CA ALA A 187 -2.10 -37.51 -2.89
C ALA A 187 -1.19 -36.64 -2.01
N ARG A 188 -0.59 -37.20 -0.95
CA ARG A 188 0.35 -36.49 -0.08
C ARG A 188 1.70 -36.26 -0.74
N ARG A 189 2.19 -37.20 -1.57
CA ARG A 189 3.39 -37.02 -2.41
C ARG A 189 3.16 -35.99 -3.50
N ALA A 190 2.01 -35.98 -4.16
CA ALA A 190 1.63 -34.97 -5.14
C ALA A 190 1.50 -33.58 -4.49
N ALA A 191 0.91 -33.48 -3.30
CA ALA A 191 0.84 -32.23 -2.55
C ALA A 191 2.23 -31.74 -2.08
N ASN A 192 3.10 -32.65 -1.65
CA ASN A 192 4.49 -32.33 -1.26
C ASN A 192 5.38 -31.98 -2.47
N ALA A 193 5.18 -32.63 -3.62
CA ALA A 193 5.85 -32.31 -4.86
C ALA A 193 5.36 -30.98 -5.43
N ALA A 194 4.06 -30.69 -5.37
CA ALA A 194 3.49 -29.41 -5.77
C ALA A 194 3.97 -28.26 -4.86
N THR A 195 4.12 -28.48 -3.56
CA THR A 195 4.69 -27.48 -2.64
C THR A 195 6.20 -27.32 -2.81
N GLY A 196 6.95 -28.40 -3.07
CA GLY A 196 8.37 -28.35 -3.40
C GLY A 196 8.64 -27.62 -4.72
N LEU A 197 7.86 -27.90 -5.76
CA LEU A 197 7.94 -27.24 -7.06
C LEU A 197 7.51 -25.77 -6.96
N ALA A 198 6.39 -25.47 -6.30
CA ALA A 198 5.96 -24.08 -6.09
C ALA A 198 7.01 -23.26 -5.30
N GLY A 199 7.64 -23.86 -4.29
CA GLY A 199 8.75 -23.24 -3.56
C GLY A 199 10.00 -23.04 -4.42
N ALA A 200 10.36 -24.03 -5.24
CA ALA A 200 11.48 -23.92 -6.18
C ALA A 200 11.23 -22.86 -7.26
N LEU A 201 10.02 -22.80 -7.82
CA LEU A 201 9.60 -21.80 -8.82
C LEU A 201 9.57 -20.38 -8.22
N GLY A 202 9.06 -20.23 -6.99
CA GLY A 202 9.18 -18.97 -6.25
C GLY A 202 10.65 -18.55 -6.07
N SER A 203 11.54 -19.49 -5.77
CA SER A 203 12.98 -19.21 -5.66
C SER A 203 13.63 -18.75 -6.97
N ALA A 204 13.16 -19.26 -8.12
CA ALA A 204 13.68 -18.91 -9.44
C ALA A 204 13.21 -17.51 -9.87
N ARG A 205 11.92 -17.19 -9.72
CA ARG A 205 11.38 -15.84 -10.01
C ARG A 205 12.00 -14.78 -9.13
N VAL A 206 12.13 -15.04 -7.83
CA VAL A 206 12.82 -14.12 -6.91
C VAL A 206 14.29 -13.91 -7.31
N ARG A 207 15.00 -14.98 -7.72
CA ARG A 207 16.39 -14.86 -8.20
C ARG A 207 16.46 -14.03 -9.48
N PHE A 208 15.55 -14.27 -10.42
CA PHE A 208 15.43 -13.52 -11.66
C PHE A 208 15.22 -12.03 -11.36
N LEU A 209 14.28 -11.66 -10.50
CA LEU A 209 14.02 -10.26 -10.12
C LEU A 209 15.22 -9.62 -9.39
N LYS A 210 15.87 -10.35 -8.48
CA LYS A 210 17.09 -9.89 -7.80
C LYS A 210 18.24 -9.62 -8.77
N ARG A 211 18.31 -10.35 -9.90
CA ARG A 211 19.28 -10.11 -10.96
C ARG A 211 19.13 -8.70 -11.54
N PHE A 212 17.91 -8.31 -11.90
CA PHE A 212 17.63 -6.97 -12.40
C PHE A 212 17.96 -5.90 -11.35
N ASN A 213 17.55 -6.10 -10.10
CA ASN A 213 17.85 -5.13 -9.03
C ASN A 213 19.36 -4.90 -8.82
N ALA A 214 20.20 -5.93 -9.05
CA ALA A 214 21.65 -5.82 -8.93
C ALA A 214 22.32 -5.01 -10.05
N LEU A 215 21.62 -4.74 -11.16
CA LEU A 215 22.14 -3.94 -12.27
C LEU A 215 22.06 -2.42 -11.98
N PRO A 216 22.89 -1.60 -12.64
CA PRO A 216 22.69 -0.15 -12.70
C PRO A 216 21.27 0.18 -13.19
N ASP A 217 20.61 1.15 -12.56
CA ASP A 217 19.23 1.56 -12.83
C ASP A 217 18.17 0.43 -12.74
N GLY A 218 18.54 -0.72 -12.18
CA GLY A 218 17.69 -1.89 -12.05
C GLY A 218 16.46 -1.67 -11.18
N LEU A 219 16.60 -0.95 -10.06
CA LEU A 219 15.48 -0.65 -9.18
C LEU A 219 14.43 0.28 -9.85
N PRO A 220 14.80 1.45 -10.42
CA PRO A 220 13.88 2.26 -11.23
C PRO A 220 13.21 1.46 -12.35
N PHE A 221 13.98 0.65 -13.08
CA PHE A 221 13.45 -0.21 -14.14
C PHE A 221 12.36 -1.14 -13.61
N LEU A 222 12.63 -1.87 -12.52
CA LEU A 222 11.65 -2.79 -11.95
C LEU A 222 10.37 -2.08 -11.50
N VAL A 223 10.48 -0.86 -10.97
CA VAL A 223 9.30 -0.07 -10.58
C VAL A 223 8.45 0.24 -11.82
N GLY A 224 9.05 0.76 -12.88
CA GLY A 224 8.34 0.99 -14.15
C GLY A 224 7.77 -0.31 -14.73
N TRP A 225 8.55 -1.38 -14.70
CA TRP A 225 8.16 -2.68 -15.25
C TRP A 225 6.96 -3.29 -14.51
N ARG A 226 6.91 -3.17 -13.17
CA ARG A 226 5.73 -3.59 -12.38
C ARG A 226 4.49 -2.77 -12.75
N ALA A 227 4.65 -1.47 -13.02
CA ALA A 227 3.52 -0.63 -13.46
C ALA A 227 2.90 -1.18 -14.75
N ASP A 228 3.73 -1.62 -15.70
CA ASP A 228 3.25 -2.22 -16.95
C ASP A 228 2.61 -3.59 -16.74
N MET A 229 3.19 -4.44 -15.87
CA MET A 229 2.55 -5.70 -15.46
C MET A 229 1.16 -5.47 -14.88
N LEU A 230 1.01 -4.48 -13.99
CA LEU A 230 -0.28 -4.12 -13.39
C LEU A 230 -1.27 -3.58 -14.43
N ARG A 231 -0.80 -2.81 -15.41
CA ARG A 231 -1.61 -2.26 -16.52
C ARG A 231 -2.17 -3.40 -17.40
N HIS A 232 -1.36 -4.42 -17.67
CA HIS A 232 -1.70 -5.51 -18.58
C HIS A 232 -2.17 -6.80 -17.87
N ARG A 233 -2.35 -6.78 -16.54
CA ARG A 233 -2.68 -7.96 -15.72
C ARG A 233 -3.85 -8.81 -16.20
N ALA A 234 -4.87 -8.17 -16.79
CA ALA A 234 -6.06 -8.87 -17.28
C ALA A 234 -5.83 -9.54 -18.65
N ALA A 235 -4.95 -8.97 -19.47
CA ALA A 235 -4.60 -9.50 -20.78
C ALA A 235 -3.50 -10.58 -20.68
N LEU A 236 -2.62 -10.49 -19.68
CA LEU A 236 -1.46 -11.36 -19.49
C LEU A 236 -1.49 -12.04 -18.10
N PRO A 237 -2.40 -13.01 -17.86
CA PRO A 237 -2.52 -13.67 -16.55
C PRO A 237 -1.25 -14.43 -16.13
N GLY A 238 -0.40 -14.84 -17.08
CA GLY A 238 0.89 -15.49 -16.80
C GLY A 238 1.88 -14.64 -16.00
N LEU A 239 1.68 -13.32 -15.93
CA LEU A 239 2.53 -12.42 -15.13
C LEU A 239 2.19 -12.39 -13.63
N ALA A 240 1.03 -12.92 -13.22
CA ALA A 240 0.50 -12.71 -11.87
C ALA A 240 1.48 -13.14 -10.77
N ALA A 241 2.07 -14.33 -10.89
CA ALA A 241 3.01 -14.85 -9.89
C ALA A 241 4.35 -14.08 -9.84
N LEU A 242 4.83 -13.58 -10.99
CA LEU A 242 6.04 -12.77 -11.05
C LEU A 242 5.80 -11.37 -10.45
N GLU A 243 4.64 -10.78 -10.74
CA GLU A 243 4.23 -9.48 -10.20
C GLU A 243 4.05 -9.55 -8.67
N GLU A 244 3.44 -10.62 -8.16
CA GLU A 244 3.26 -10.85 -6.72
C GLU A 244 4.61 -10.99 -5.99
N ASP A 245 5.54 -11.77 -6.55
CA ASP A 245 6.90 -11.90 -6.01
C ASP A 245 7.63 -10.55 -6.04
N LEU A 246 7.46 -9.75 -7.10
CA LEU A 246 8.05 -8.41 -7.20
C LEU A 246 7.46 -7.44 -6.18
N GLY A 247 6.13 -7.45 -5.99
CA GLY A 247 5.46 -6.66 -4.95
C GLY A 247 5.98 -7.01 -3.54
N SER A 248 6.18 -8.30 -3.27
CA SER A 248 6.73 -8.79 -2.00
C SER A 248 8.18 -8.32 -1.79
N LEU A 249 9.01 -8.36 -2.83
CA LEU A 249 10.37 -7.82 -2.79
C LEU A 249 10.38 -6.30 -2.59
N PHE A 250 9.47 -5.57 -3.23
CA PHE A 250 9.33 -4.12 -3.04
C PHE A 250 8.95 -3.75 -1.62
N SER A 251 8.13 -4.54 -0.93
CA SER A 251 7.85 -4.29 0.49
C SER A 251 9.08 -4.42 1.40
N THR A 252 10.13 -5.11 0.97
CA THR A 252 11.41 -5.14 1.69
C THR A 252 12.36 -4.04 1.21
N TRP A 253 12.42 -3.77 -0.09
CA TRP A 253 13.38 -2.81 -0.66
C TRP A 253 12.96 -1.35 -0.47
N PHE A 254 11.67 -1.09 -0.30
CA PHE A 254 11.11 0.23 -0.03
C PHE A 254 10.56 0.33 1.40
N ASP A 255 11.07 -0.48 2.33
CA ASP A 255 10.76 -0.27 3.75
C ASP A 255 11.20 1.13 4.19
N VAL A 256 10.39 1.80 5.01
CA VAL A 256 10.62 3.18 5.44
C VAL A 256 11.95 3.37 6.17
N GLY A 257 12.50 2.32 6.80
CA GLY A 257 13.84 2.36 7.40
C GLY A 257 14.97 2.52 6.38
N LEU A 258 14.72 2.26 5.10
CA LEU A 258 15.66 2.42 3.98
C LEU A 258 15.41 3.72 3.18
N LEU A 259 14.38 4.49 3.55
CA LEU A 259 14.02 5.73 2.86
C LEU A 259 14.55 6.96 3.61
N GLU A 260 14.94 7.95 2.83
CA GLU A 260 15.33 9.27 3.30
C GLU A 260 14.12 10.20 3.29
N LEU A 261 13.85 10.84 4.42
CA LEU A 261 12.83 11.87 4.53
C LEU A 261 13.46 13.23 4.25
N HIS A 262 12.88 13.99 3.32
CA HIS A 262 13.34 15.33 2.97
C HIS A 262 12.19 16.34 3.09
N PRO A 263 12.38 17.50 3.74
CA PRO A 263 11.41 18.59 3.69
C PRO A 263 11.36 19.18 2.28
N ILE A 264 10.15 19.43 1.79
CA ILE A 264 9.91 20.12 0.53
C ILE A 264 9.43 21.53 0.84
N THR A 265 10.10 22.51 0.24
CA THR A 265 9.84 23.93 0.46
C THR A 265 9.75 24.66 -0.87
N TRP A 266 9.39 25.93 -0.85
CA TRP A 266 9.37 26.76 -2.05
C TRP A 266 10.75 26.90 -2.72
N ASP A 267 11.84 26.71 -1.96
CA ASP A 267 13.21 26.75 -2.47
C ASP A 267 13.68 25.41 -3.05
N SER A 268 12.85 24.36 -2.99
CA SER A 268 13.16 23.08 -3.63
C SER A 268 13.26 23.21 -5.16
N PRO A 269 14.08 22.37 -5.84
CA PRO A 269 14.24 22.46 -7.28
C PRO A 269 12.90 22.41 -8.03
N ALA A 270 12.70 23.31 -9.00
CA ALA A 270 11.45 23.36 -9.78
C ALA A 270 11.11 22.02 -10.45
N SER A 271 12.11 21.25 -10.88
CA SER A 271 11.92 19.92 -11.46
C SER A 271 11.34 18.89 -10.48
N LEU A 272 11.57 19.07 -9.17
CA LEU A 272 10.93 18.29 -8.11
C LEU A 272 9.52 18.78 -7.84
N LEU A 273 9.33 20.10 -7.76
CA LEU A 273 8.02 20.73 -7.56
C LEU A 273 7.02 20.36 -8.68
N GLU A 274 7.45 20.37 -9.94
CA GLU A 274 6.63 19.91 -11.07
C GLU A 274 6.19 18.45 -10.93
N LYS A 275 7.03 17.59 -10.35
CA LYS A 275 6.68 16.20 -10.08
C LYS A 275 5.60 16.10 -9.01
N LEU A 276 5.71 16.88 -7.92
CA LEU A 276 4.66 16.93 -6.90
C LEU A 276 3.31 17.36 -7.49
N MET A 277 3.30 18.41 -8.31
CA MET A 277 2.09 18.84 -9.01
C MET A 277 1.48 17.73 -9.88
N ARG A 278 2.32 17.00 -10.62
CA ARG A 278 1.88 15.89 -11.49
C ARG A 278 1.37 14.68 -10.71
N TYR A 279 1.97 14.39 -9.56
CA TYR A 279 1.73 13.16 -8.80
C TYR A 279 0.67 13.29 -7.71
N GLU A 280 0.14 14.49 -7.48
CA GLU A 280 -0.86 14.69 -6.44
C GLU A 280 -2.17 13.97 -6.77
N ALA A 281 -2.44 12.92 -5.98
CA ALA A 281 -3.49 11.95 -6.24
C ALA A 281 -4.73 12.15 -5.36
N VAL A 282 -4.66 12.96 -4.30
CA VAL A 282 -5.75 13.21 -3.35
C VAL A 282 -6.49 14.49 -3.73
N HIS A 283 -5.77 15.60 -3.87
CA HIS A 283 -6.30 16.94 -4.18
C HIS A 283 -5.45 17.63 -5.24
N GLU A 284 -5.86 17.52 -6.51
CA GLU A 284 -5.15 18.07 -7.67
C GLU A 284 -4.58 19.47 -7.41
N ILE A 285 -3.29 19.65 -7.71
CA ILE A 285 -2.61 20.96 -7.63
C ILE A 285 -2.77 21.64 -8.97
N SER A 286 -3.65 22.62 -9.03
CA SER A 286 -4.11 23.19 -10.30
C SER A 286 -3.16 24.25 -10.88
N SER A 287 -2.29 24.83 -10.05
CA SER A 287 -1.40 25.92 -10.45
C SER A 287 -0.16 26.04 -9.58
N TRP A 288 0.83 26.82 -10.02
CA TRP A 288 1.99 27.17 -9.20
C TRP A 288 1.63 28.03 -7.98
N ALA A 289 0.54 28.80 -8.06
CA ALA A 289 0.04 29.58 -6.93
C ALA A 289 -0.55 28.65 -5.84
N ASP A 290 -1.33 27.65 -6.25
CA ASP A 290 -1.84 26.59 -5.38
C ASP A 290 -0.68 25.82 -4.71
N LEU A 291 0.33 25.42 -5.48
CA LEU A 291 1.53 24.78 -4.93
C LEU A 291 2.22 25.67 -3.88
N ARG A 292 2.39 26.96 -4.17
CA ARG A 292 3.01 27.91 -3.25
C ARG A 292 2.23 28.01 -1.95
N ASN A 293 0.90 28.07 -2.02
CA ASN A 293 0.02 28.08 -0.87
C ASN A 293 0.19 26.82 0.00
N ARG A 294 0.32 25.65 -0.63
CA ARG A 294 0.57 24.35 0.06
C ARG A 294 1.96 24.22 0.68
N LEU A 295 2.87 25.13 0.35
CA LEU A 295 4.24 25.20 0.89
C LEU A 295 4.48 26.45 1.75
N ASP A 296 3.42 27.18 2.11
CA ASP A 296 3.52 28.38 2.94
C ASP A 296 3.85 28.04 4.41
N SER A 297 4.04 29.07 5.22
CA SER A 297 4.52 29.00 6.60
C SER A 297 3.68 28.16 7.56
N ASP A 298 2.36 28.10 7.34
CA ASP A 298 1.39 27.28 8.09
C ASP A 298 1.16 25.89 7.48
N ARG A 299 2.01 25.51 6.52
CA ARG A 299 2.05 24.21 5.88
C ARG A 299 3.42 23.55 6.04
N ARG A 300 3.45 22.24 5.93
CA ARG A 300 4.68 21.47 5.70
C ARG A 300 4.43 20.43 4.63
N CYS A 301 5.42 20.22 3.79
CA CYS A 301 5.44 19.12 2.85
C CYS A 301 6.72 18.32 3.06
N TYR A 302 6.60 17.00 3.10
CA TYR A 302 7.74 16.10 3.19
C TYR A 302 7.65 15.06 2.09
N ALA A 303 8.80 14.61 1.59
CA ALA A 303 8.86 13.52 0.63
C ALA A 303 9.88 12.46 1.04
N PHE A 304 9.53 11.19 0.79
CA PHE A 304 10.40 10.05 0.98
C PHE A 304 11.10 9.69 -0.33
N PHE A 305 12.42 9.51 -0.25
CA PHE A 305 13.26 9.12 -1.37
C PHE A 305 13.99 7.82 -1.04
N HIS A 306 14.16 6.97 -2.04
CA HIS A 306 15.08 5.84 -1.92
C HIS A 306 16.47 6.29 -2.41
N PRO A 307 17.59 5.92 -1.77
CA PRO A 307 18.93 6.35 -2.18
C PRO A 307 19.28 6.05 -3.65
N ARG A 308 18.75 4.94 -4.19
CA ARG A 308 18.88 4.55 -5.62
C ARG A 308 17.86 5.21 -6.56
N MET A 309 17.00 6.09 -6.04
CA MET A 309 15.96 6.85 -6.76
C MET A 309 15.87 8.29 -6.19
N SER A 310 17.01 8.93 -5.92
CA SER A 310 17.09 10.19 -5.16
C SER A 310 16.42 11.41 -5.84
N ARG A 311 16.11 11.32 -7.13
CA ARG A 311 15.39 12.38 -7.88
C ARG A 311 13.90 12.12 -7.98
N GLU A 312 13.41 11.01 -7.43
CA GLU A 312 12.04 10.54 -7.56
C GLU A 312 11.38 10.51 -6.17
N PRO A 313 10.49 11.46 -5.84
CA PRO A 313 9.78 11.42 -4.57
C PRO A 313 8.83 10.23 -4.62
N LEU A 314 8.99 9.23 -3.76
CA LEU A 314 8.18 8.00 -3.81
C LEU A 314 6.84 8.19 -3.12
N ILE A 315 6.88 8.91 -2.00
CA ILE A 315 5.72 9.28 -1.20
C ILE A 315 5.91 10.72 -0.82
N PHE A 316 4.89 11.54 -0.91
CA PHE A 316 4.91 12.84 -0.25
C PHE A 316 3.68 13.04 0.62
N VAL A 317 3.86 13.89 1.62
CA VAL A 317 2.95 14.10 2.74
C VAL A 317 2.77 15.60 2.92
N GLU A 318 1.54 16.08 2.78
CA GLU A 318 1.16 17.46 3.02
C GLU A 318 0.47 17.60 4.39
N VAL A 319 0.90 18.61 5.15
CA VAL A 319 0.49 18.87 6.52
C VAL A 319 0.01 20.30 6.66
N ALA A 320 -1.17 20.49 7.25
CA ALA A 320 -1.71 21.78 7.61
C ALA A 320 -1.72 21.97 9.14
N PHE A 321 -1.27 23.14 9.61
CA PHE A 321 -1.36 23.48 11.02
C PHE A 321 -2.63 24.27 11.31
N VAL A 322 -3.44 23.78 12.25
CA VAL A 322 -4.75 24.37 12.57
C VAL A 322 -5.01 24.36 14.09
N PRO A 323 -5.88 25.26 14.59
CA PRO A 323 -6.23 25.33 16.01
C PRO A 323 -7.12 24.15 16.47
N GLU A 324 -7.91 23.58 15.57
CA GLU A 324 -8.85 22.48 15.84
C GLU A 324 -8.70 21.35 14.82
N MET A 325 -9.10 20.12 15.19
CA MET A 325 -9.03 18.98 14.27
C MET A 325 -9.95 19.19 13.07
N ALA A 326 -9.37 19.29 11.87
CA ALA A 326 -10.10 19.60 10.64
C ALA A 326 -11.22 18.59 10.33
N THR A 327 -12.36 19.11 9.89
CA THR A 327 -13.57 18.34 9.54
C THR A 327 -13.84 18.29 8.05
N ASP A 328 -13.35 19.24 7.28
CA ASP A 328 -13.60 19.40 5.86
C ASP A 328 -12.32 19.81 5.15
N VAL A 329 -12.16 19.36 3.90
CA VAL A 329 -10.93 19.60 3.17
C VAL A 329 -10.93 20.95 2.46
N HIS A 330 -12.11 21.50 2.21
CA HIS A 330 -12.30 22.78 1.51
C HIS A 330 -11.66 23.93 2.29
N SER A 331 -11.77 23.95 3.62
CA SER A 331 -11.10 24.94 4.45
C SER A 331 -9.57 24.84 4.43
N LEU A 332 -9.01 23.65 4.21
CA LEU A 332 -7.56 23.45 4.13
C LEU A 332 -6.97 23.85 2.77
N LEU A 333 -7.78 23.78 1.71
CA LEU A 333 -7.41 24.07 0.33
C LEU A 333 -7.80 25.48 -0.12
N ASP A 334 -8.44 26.29 0.73
CA ASP A 334 -8.84 27.66 0.37
C ASP A 334 -7.61 28.58 0.25
N GLU A 335 -7.18 28.85 -0.99
CA GLU A 335 -6.09 29.76 -1.33
C GLU A 335 -6.30 31.20 -0.84
N LYS A 336 -7.54 31.58 -0.49
CA LYS A 336 -7.88 32.92 0.00
C LYS A 336 -7.92 32.99 1.53
N ALA A 337 -7.77 31.86 2.22
CA ALA A 337 -7.73 31.85 3.67
C ALA A 337 -6.51 32.64 4.16
N PRO A 338 -6.64 33.43 5.23
CA PRO A 338 -5.49 34.07 5.85
C PRO A 338 -4.55 33.01 6.45
N LEU A 339 -3.25 33.29 6.44
CA LEU A 339 -2.25 32.44 7.09
C LEU A 339 -2.57 32.27 8.58
N GLU A 340 -2.43 31.03 9.07
CA GLU A 340 -2.66 30.73 10.49
C GLU A 340 -1.53 31.26 11.37
N ASP A 341 -1.88 31.69 12.60
CA ASP A 341 -0.90 32.05 13.61
C ASP A 341 -0.35 30.77 14.26
N LEU A 342 0.89 30.41 13.92
CA LEU A 342 1.60 29.25 14.46
C LEU A 342 1.69 29.19 16.00
N ARG A 343 1.39 30.28 16.72
CA ARG A 343 1.30 30.26 18.20
C ARG A 343 -0.01 29.63 18.70
N ARG A 344 -1.05 29.69 17.89
CA ARG A 344 -2.41 29.20 18.19
C ARG A 344 -2.62 27.75 17.74
N VAL A 345 -1.81 27.25 16.82
CA VAL A 345 -1.96 25.90 16.28
C VAL A 345 -1.80 24.84 17.37
N ARG A 346 -2.64 23.81 17.30
CA ARG A 346 -2.64 22.67 18.23
C ARG A 346 -2.59 21.34 17.50
N TRP A 347 -2.93 21.33 16.22
CA TRP A 347 -3.07 20.15 15.39
C TRP A 347 -2.19 20.26 14.15
N ALA A 348 -1.51 19.16 13.83
CA ALA A 348 -1.02 18.88 12.48
C ALA A 348 -2.01 17.93 11.80
N ILE A 349 -2.55 18.39 10.67
CA ILE A 349 -3.49 17.64 9.85
C ILE A 349 -2.80 17.16 8.59
N PHE A 350 -2.59 15.85 8.49
CA PHE A 350 -2.13 15.18 7.28
C PHE A 350 -3.31 15.08 6.30
N TYR A 351 -3.41 16.02 5.36
CA TYR A 351 -4.55 16.10 4.45
C TYR A 351 -4.26 15.52 3.06
N SER A 352 -2.99 15.32 2.71
CA SER A 352 -2.61 14.55 1.52
C SER A 352 -1.43 13.63 1.81
N ILE A 353 -1.54 12.37 1.37
CA ILE A 353 -0.46 11.38 1.34
C ILE A 353 -0.55 10.64 0.01
N SER A 354 0.42 10.91 -0.86
CA SER A 354 0.40 10.44 -2.25
C SER A 354 1.57 9.49 -2.52
N ASN A 355 1.28 8.27 -2.97
CA ASN A 355 2.28 7.39 -3.59
C ASN A 355 2.37 7.77 -5.08
N THR A 356 3.56 8.20 -5.49
CA THR A 356 3.77 8.80 -6.81
C THR A 356 4.04 7.76 -7.89
N GLN A 357 4.42 6.54 -7.51
CA GLN A 357 4.89 5.50 -8.43
C GLN A 357 3.80 4.45 -8.65
N PRO A 358 3.21 4.36 -9.86
CA PRO A 358 2.20 3.33 -10.16
C PRO A 358 2.70 1.90 -9.92
N GLY A 359 4.00 1.69 -10.14
CA GLY A 359 4.70 0.44 -9.88
C GLY A 359 4.84 0.08 -8.40
N LEU A 360 4.59 1.00 -7.48
CA LEU A 360 4.56 0.75 -6.04
C LEU A 360 3.12 0.67 -5.50
N ARG A 361 2.11 0.66 -6.37
CA ARG A 361 0.71 0.53 -5.93
C ARG A 361 0.51 -0.77 -5.16
N GLY A 362 -0.06 -0.65 -3.96
CA GLY A 362 -0.31 -1.78 -3.05
C GLY A 362 0.92 -2.32 -2.33
N VAL A 363 2.11 -1.75 -2.55
CA VAL A 363 3.32 -2.07 -1.78
C VAL A 363 3.20 -1.41 -0.41
N SER A 364 3.41 -2.20 0.65
CA SER A 364 3.61 -1.65 1.99
C SER A 364 5.03 -1.11 2.11
N PHE A 365 5.17 0.12 2.60
CA PHE A 365 6.46 0.76 2.91
C PHE A 365 6.89 0.50 4.36
N GLY A 366 6.38 -0.56 4.97
CA GLY A 366 6.52 -0.80 6.40
C GLY A 366 5.52 0.02 7.24
N ASN A 367 5.61 -0.16 8.55
CA ASN A 367 4.79 0.55 9.51
C ASN A 367 5.49 1.85 9.94
N PHE A 368 4.72 2.78 10.51
CA PHE A 368 5.22 4.02 11.11
C PHE A 368 5.85 5.03 10.14
N LEU A 369 5.43 5.04 8.88
CA LEU A 369 5.81 6.07 7.92
C LEU A 369 5.50 7.47 8.44
N LEU A 370 4.27 7.70 8.93
CA LEU A 370 3.92 9.00 9.51
C LEU A 370 4.63 9.26 10.84
N LYS A 371 5.11 8.24 11.56
CA LYS A 371 5.91 8.48 12.77
C LYS A 371 7.19 9.25 12.43
N ARG A 372 7.86 8.93 11.32
CA ARG A 372 9.05 9.67 10.86
C ARG A 372 8.74 11.15 10.59
N VAL A 373 7.59 11.42 9.98
CA VAL A 373 7.13 12.80 9.74
C VAL A 373 6.75 13.49 11.05
N ILE A 374 6.09 12.79 11.97
CA ILE A 374 5.75 13.31 13.31
C ILE A 374 7.01 13.63 14.10
N ASP A 375 8.02 12.75 14.10
CA ASP A 375 9.29 12.98 14.78
C ASP A 375 9.99 14.23 14.22
N GLU A 376 10.01 14.39 12.89
CA GLU A 376 10.56 15.59 12.22
C GLU A 376 9.79 16.87 12.59
N LEU A 377 8.45 16.80 12.59
CA LEU A 377 7.60 17.91 13.02
C LEU A 377 7.85 18.30 14.49
N HIS A 378 8.20 17.35 15.36
CA HIS A 378 8.53 17.65 16.76
C HIS A 378 9.86 18.38 16.94
N VAL A 379 10.81 18.22 16.01
CA VAL A 379 12.06 18.99 16.00
C VAL A 379 11.73 20.47 15.80
N ASP A 380 10.92 20.77 14.78
CA ASP A 380 10.53 22.15 14.43
C ASP A 380 9.49 22.74 15.39
N PHE A 381 8.58 21.90 15.90
CA PHE A 381 7.44 22.31 16.73
C PHE A 381 7.34 21.48 18.03
N PRO A 382 8.25 21.67 19.01
CA PRO A 382 8.30 20.83 20.22
C PRO A 382 7.07 20.89 21.13
N LYS A 383 6.14 21.82 20.90
CA LYS A 383 4.86 21.96 21.64
C LYS A 383 3.66 21.33 20.93
N LEU A 384 3.82 20.90 19.68
CA LEU A 384 2.79 20.22 18.92
C LEU A 384 2.56 18.83 19.51
N ARG A 385 1.30 18.46 19.76
CA ARG A 385 0.94 17.19 20.42
C ARG A 385 -0.15 16.42 19.70
N ASN A 386 -0.96 17.09 18.87
CA ASN A 386 -2.11 16.45 18.25
C ASN A 386 -1.85 16.24 16.75
N PHE A 387 -1.97 14.99 16.32
CA PHE A 387 -1.67 14.55 14.96
C PHE A 387 -2.86 13.76 14.44
N ALA A 388 -3.52 14.29 13.42
CA ALA A 388 -4.63 13.59 12.78
C ALA A 388 -4.48 13.67 11.26
N THR A 389 -5.12 12.76 10.55
CA THR A 389 -5.29 12.91 9.10
C THR A 389 -6.66 13.50 8.80
N LEU A 390 -6.87 13.97 7.59
CA LEU A 390 -8.20 14.11 6.99
C LEU A 390 -8.19 13.32 5.68
N SER A 391 -8.64 12.07 5.75
CA SER A 391 -8.43 11.08 4.68
C SER A 391 -9.73 10.75 3.93
N PRO A 392 -9.66 10.46 2.62
CA PRO A 392 -10.81 9.95 1.86
C PRO A 392 -11.17 8.51 2.29
N ILE A 393 -12.36 8.05 1.90
CA ILE A 393 -12.85 6.68 2.15
C ILE A 393 -13.13 5.96 0.80
N PRO A 394 -12.08 5.69 0.00
CA PRO A 394 -12.26 5.16 -1.35
C PRO A 394 -12.84 3.73 -1.34
N GLY A 395 -13.90 3.52 -2.12
CA GLY A 395 -14.55 2.22 -2.27
C GLY A 395 -15.74 2.00 -1.34
N PHE A 396 -16.05 2.96 -0.46
CA PHE A 396 -17.27 2.94 0.37
C PHE A 396 -18.53 2.83 -0.50
N ASN A 397 -18.67 3.68 -1.52
CA ASN A 397 -19.85 3.64 -2.39
C ASN A 397 -19.96 2.34 -3.18
N ASP A 398 -18.83 1.77 -3.62
CA ASP A 398 -18.82 0.50 -4.35
C ASP A 398 -19.22 -0.67 -3.44
N TRP A 399 -18.74 -0.68 -2.20
CA TRP A 399 -19.19 -1.61 -1.18
C TRP A 399 -20.68 -1.46 -0.89
N LEU A 400 -21.14 -0.23 -0.64
CA LEU A 400 -22.53 0.05 -0.29
C LEU A 400 -23.47 -0.41 -1.40
N ARG A 401 -23.16 -0.14 -2.68
CA ARG A 401 -23.97 -0.58 -3.83
C ARG A 401 -24.14 -2.11 -3.92
N GLN A 402 -23.16 -2.87 -3.43
CA GLN A 402 -23.18 -4.33 -3.45
C GLN A 402 -24.03 -4.94 -2.32
N LEU A 403 -24.46 -4.16 -1.33
CA LEU A 403 -25.24 -4.69 -0.21
C LEU A 403 -26.68 -5.02 -0.62
N SER A 404 -27.09 -6.25 -0.30
CA SER A 404 -28.50 -6.62 -0.28
C SER A 404 -29.24 -5.87 0.84
N ALA A 405 -30.57 -5.84 0.81
CA ALA A 405 -31.36 -5.23 1.89
C ALA A 405 -31.08 -5.89 3.25
N GLN A 406 -30.85 -7.20 3.27
CA GLN A 406 -30.49 -7.94 4.49
C GLN A 406 -29.11 -7.53 5.01
N ALA A 407 -28.09 -7.51 4.15
CA ALA A 407 -26.74 -7.11 4.54
C ALA A 407 -26.68 -5.64 5.00
N LEU A 408 -27.47 -4.75 4.36
CA LEU A 408 -27.61 -3.36 4.79
C LEU A 408 -28.21 -3.26 6.20
N ALA A 409 -29.26 -4.03 6.48
CA ALA A 409 -29.89 -4.05 7.80
C ALA A 409 -28.95 -4.58 8.89
N GLU A 410 -28.15 -5.60 8.57
CA GLU A 410 -27.11 -6.13 9.46
C GLU A 410 -26.01 -5.09 9.73
N ALA A 411 -25.57 -4.37 8.71
CA ALA A 411 -24.55 -3.34 8.84
C ALA A 411 -25.00 -2.18 9.74
N LEU A 412 -26.25 -1.75 9.61
CA LEU A 412 -26.87 -0.67 10.40
C LEU A 412 -27.18 -1.11 11.85
N GLY A 413 -27.56 -2.36 12.04
CA GLY A 413 -28.05 -2.89 13.31
C GLY A 413 -29.46 -2.40 13.68
N PRO A 414 -30.08 -3.01 14.71
CA PRO A 414 -31.51 -2.91 14.97
C PRO A 414 -31.98 -1.48 15.29
N LYS A 415 -31.15 -0.68 15.98
CA LYS A 415 -31.50 0.70 16.34
C LYS A 415 -31.60 1.59 15.09
N ARG A 416 -30.66 1.45 14.16
CA ARG A 416 -30.58 2.30 12.96
C ARG A 416 -31.52 1.82 11.86
N VAL A 417 -31.82 0.51 11.82
CA VAL A 417 -32.94 -0.02 11.00
C VAL A 417 -34.28 0.61 11.42
N LYS A 418 -34.53 0.78 12.73
CA LYS A 418 -35.73 1.50 13.20
C LYS A 418 -35.75 2.98 12.78
N LEU A 419 -34.60 3.64 12.73
CA LEU A 419 -34.48 5.02 12.23
C LEU A 419 -34.73 5.07 10.71
N LEU A 420 -34.15 4.14 9.95
CA LEU A 420 -34.36 4.02 8.51
C LEU A 420 -35.84 3.80 8.16
N ALA A 421 -36.58 3.03 8.97
CA ALA A 421 -38.01 2.82 8.76
C ALA A 421 -38.86 4.10 8.89
N GLN A 422 -38.31 5.18 9.47
CA GLN A 422 -38.97 6.49 9.53
C GLN A 422 -38.87 7.27 8.22
N GLU A 423 -38.01 6.83 7.29
CA GLU A 423 -37.83 7.43 5.98
C GLU A 423 -38.75 6.75 4.96
N PRO A 424 -39.88 7.37 4.55
CA PRO A 424 -40.88 6.70 3.71
C PRO A 424 -40.32 6.28 2.35
N SER A 425 -39.34 7.02 1.82
CA SER A 425 -38.69 6.70 0.53
C SER A 425 -37.85 5.41 0.57
N LEU A 426 -37.49 4.91 1.75
CA LEU A 426 -36.65 3.72 1.95
C LEU A 426 -37.32 2.60 2.78
N ALA A 427 -38.55 2.82 3.26
CA ALA A 427 -39.21 2.02 4.30
C ALA A 427 -39.50 0.54 3.96
N LYS A 428 -39.33 0.09 2.71
CA LYS A 428 -39.61 -1.29 2.28
C LYS A 428 -38.37 -1.95 1.68
N GLN A 429 -37.43 -2.36 2.54
CA GLN A 429 -36.25 -3.15 2.17
C GLN A 429 -35.33 -2.44 1.16
N ALA A 430 -34.85 -1.25 1.50
CA ALA A 430 -33.87 -0.55 0.67
C ALA A 430 -32.63 -1.42 0.43
N SER A 431 -32.28 -1.60 -0.85
CA SER A 431 -30.97 -2.10 -1.25
C SER A 431 -29.89 -1.05 -0.95
N GLY A 432 -28.63 -1.49 -0.90
CA GLY A 432 -27.51 -0.56 -0.74
C GLY A 432 -27.38 0.46 -1.88
N THR A 433 -27.81 0.13 -3.10
CA THR A 433 -27.87 1.09 -4.21
C THR A 433 -28.89 2.20 -3.97
N GLN A 434 -30.08 1.86 -3.44
CA GLN A 434 -31.10 2.86 -3.08
C GLN A 434 -30.64 3.72 -1.89
N MET A 435 -30.00 3.12 -0.89
CA MET A 435 -29.39 3.84 0.22
C MET A 435 -28.33 4.85 -0.26
N MET A 436 -27.42 4.41 -1.13
CA MET A 436 -26.36 5.27 -1.69
C MET A 436 -26.95 6.45 -2.47
N ALA A 437 -27.95 6.20 -3.33
CA ALA A 437 -28.63 7.26 -4.07
C ALA A 437 -29.33 8.26 -3.12
N TRP A 438 -29.96 7.76 -2.06
CA TRP A 438 -30.60 8.61 -1.05
C TRP A 438 -29.61 9.43 -0.22
N LEU A 439 -28.46 8.87 0.14
CA LEU A 439 -27.39 9.61 0.85
C LEU A 439 -26.80 10.75 -0.01
N GLN A 440 -26.81 10.61 -1.33
CA GLN A 440 -26.34 11.63 -2.27
C GLN A 440 -27.42 12.66 -2.65
N ALA A 441 -28.68 12.39 -2.34
CA ALA A 441 -29.78 13.29 -2.64
C ALA A 441 -29.76 14.52 -1.73
N SER A 442 -30.16 15.67 -2.28
CA SER A 442 -30.37 16.88 -1.49
C SER A 442 -31.60 16.69 -0.59
N PRO A 443 -31.48 16.83 0.74
CA PRO A 443 -32.62 16.66 1.63
C PRO A 443 -33.55 17.88 1.59
N ASP A 444 -34.86 17.65 1.50
CA ASP A 444 -35.87 18.73 1.51
C ASP A 444 -36.01 19.43 2.88
N ARG A 445 -35.54 18.77 3.96
CA ARG A 445 -35.73 19.23 5.35
C ARG A 445 -34.49 18.94 6.20
N LYS A 446 -34.24 19.79 7.20
CA LYS A 446 -33.16 19.59 8.20
C LYS A 446 -33.20 18.22 8.89
N SER A 447 -34.41 17.69 9.17
CA SER A 447 -34.59 16.36 9.76
C SER A 447 -34.11 15.24 8.83
N GLY A 448 -34.32 15.37 7.52
CA GLY A 448 -33.82 14.43 6.52
C GLY A 448 -32.29 14.45 6.46
N GLN A 449 -31.69 15.64 6.50
CA GLN A 449 -30.23 15.79 6.56
C GLN A 449 -29.63 15.14 7.81
N ALA A 450 -30.25 15.32 8.97
CA ALA A 450 -29.80 14.71 10.22
C ALA A 450 -29.88 13.16 10.15
N LEU A 451 -30.93 12.62 9.53
CA LEU A 451 -31.08 11.19 9.33
C LEU A 451 -30.05 10.63 8.33
N GLN A 452 -29.82 11.32 7.20
CA GLN A 452 -28.79 10.97 6.22
C GLN A 452 -27.42 10.89 6.88
N ARG A 453 -27.06 11.93 7.64
CA ARG A 453 -25.81 11.97 8.40
C ARG A 453 -25.70 10.79 9.37
N ALA A 454 -26.72 10.56 10.20
CA ALA A 454 -26.68 9.51 11.21
C ALA A 454 -26.53 8.10 10.61
N LEU A 455 -27.23 7.82 9.50
CA LEU A 455 -27.15 6.52 8.83
C LEU A 455 -25.87 6.37 8.00
N GLY A 456 -25.46 7.43 7.30
CA GLY A 456 -24.24 7.46 6.50
C GLY A 456 -22.98 7.28 7.35
N GLU A 457 -22.85 8.05 8.43
CA GLU A 457 -21.72 7.92 9.37
C GLU A 457 -21.67 6.53 10.02
N ALA A 458 -22.83 5.93 10.33
CA ALA A 458 -22.89 4.57 10.87
C ALA A 458 -22.45 3.49 9.86
N LEU A 459 -22.86 3.61 8.60
CA LEU A 459 -22.41 2.72 7.53
C LEU A 459 -20.91 2.88 7.28
N ALA A 460 -20.40 4.12 7.27
CA ALA A 460 -18.97 4.38 7.14
C ALA A 460 -18.18 3.80 8.33
N ALA A 461 -18.70 3.92 9.56
CA ALA A 461 -18.09 3.30 10.74
C ALA A 461 -18.03 1.77 10.59
N HIS A 462 -19.12 1.14 10.14
CA HIS A 462 -19.16 -0.29 9.88
C HIS A 462 -18.11 -0.71 8.83
N TYR A 463 -18.09 0.01 7.71
CA TYR A 463 -17.15 -0.24 6.61
C TYR A 463 -15.69 -0.13 7.05
N LEU A 464 -15.35 0.89 7.83
CA LEU A 464 -13.99 1.14 8.29
C LEU A 464 -13.54 0.18 9.41
N ALA A 465 -14.46 -0.26 10.26
CA ALA A 465 -14.14 -1.03 11.45
C ALA A 465 -14.32 -2.55 11.31
N ARG A 466 -15.22 -3.01 10.44
CA ARG A 466 -15.66 -4.42 10.41
C ARG A 466 -15.48 -5.11 9.06
N GLU A 467 -15.55 -4.36 7.96
CA GLU A 467 -15.41 -4.95 6.63
C GLU A 467 -13.94 -5.28 6.34
N THR A 468 -13.70 -6.53 5.96
CA THR A 468 -12.35 -7.01 5.63
C THR A 468 -12.32 -7.70 4.28
N VAL A 469 -11.14 -7.68 3.66
CA VAL A 469 -10.81 -8.44 2.45
C VAL A 469 -9.49 -9.13 2.72
N HIS A 470 -9.47 -10.46 2.60
CA HIS A 470 -8.30 -11.29 2.93
C HIS A 470 -7.74 -11.03 4.35
N GLY A 471 -8.62 -10.80 5.33
CA GLY A 471 -8.23 -10.57 6.73
C GLY A 471 -7.69 -9.17 7.03
N GLN A 472 -7.71 -8.25 6.06
CA GLN A 472 -7.26 -6.86 6.22
C GLN A 472 -8.45 -5.90 6.07
N PRO A 473 -8.41 -4.68 6.68
CA PRO A 473 -9.43 -3.67 6.45
C PRO A 473 -9.73 -3.49 4.96
N ARG A 474 -11.02 -3.47 4.59
CA ARG A 474 -11.44 -3.43 3.19
C ARG A 474 -11.01 -2.14 2.49
N ASP A 475 -11.21 -1.01 3.16
CA ASP A 475 -10.75 0.30 2.70
C ASP A 475 -9.21 0.35 2.65
N PRO A 476 -8.60 0.69 1.51
CA PRO A 476 -7.15 0.71 1.38
C PRO A 476 -6.48 1.84 2.19
N VAL A 477 -7.17 2.95 2.42
CA VAL A 477 -6.68 4.09 3.21
C VAL A 477 -6.75 3.76 4.71
N ALA A 478 -7.80 3.09 5.15
CA ALA A 478 -7.90 2.52 6.49
C ALA A 478 -6.81 1.49 6.74
N ARG A 479 -6.58 0.57 5.80
CA ARG A 479 -5.48 -0.40 5.89
C ARG A 479 -4.13 0.28 6.06
N PHE A 480 -3.88 1.35 5.31
CA PHE A 480 -2.66 2.14 5.44
C PHE A 480 -2.55 2.78 6.83
N HIS A 481 -3.54 3.58 7.26
CA HIS A 481 -3.43 4.32 8.51
C HIS A 481 -3.43 3.42 9.75
N LEU A 482 -4.31 2.41 9.79
CA LEU A 482 -4.35 1.43 10.87
C LEU A 482 -3.06 0.60 10.90
N GLY A 483 -2.50 0.22 9.75
CA GLY A 483 -1.20 -0.45 9.66
C GLY A 483 -0.03 0.41 10.16
N ASN A 484 -0.21 1.74 10.18
CA ASN A 484 0.72 2.69 10.77
C ASN A 484 0.43 3.00 12.26
N GLY A 485 -0.46 2.24 12.92
CA GLY A 485 -0.77 2.38 14.34
C GLY A 485 -1.78 3.48 14.68
N ALA A 486 -2.41 4.09 13.67
CA ALA A 486 -3.46 5.07 13.92
C ALA A 486 -4.74 4.41 14.42
N ARG A 487 -5.66 5.22 14.93
CA ARG A 487 -7.03 4.81 15.24
C ARG A 487 -8.05 5.58 14.43
N VAL A 488 -9.18 4.95 14.11
CA VAL A 488 -10.31 5.63 13.44
C VAL A 488 -10.97 6.57 14.45
N GLU A 489 -10.71 7.87 14.37
CA GLU A 489 -11.09 8.81 15.43
C GLU A 489 -12.50 9.39 15.21
N ARG A 490 -12.76 9.92 14.00
CA ARG A 490 -13.99 10.63 13.67
C ARG A 490 -14.33 10.49 12.18
N ILE A 491 -15.60 10.29 11.88
CA ILE A 491 -16.13 10.37 10.50
C ILE A 491 -16.74 11.75 10.32
N ASN A 492 -16.45 12.38 9.20
CA ASN A 492 -16.85 13.74 8.88
C ASN A 492 -17.83 13.73 7.72
N TRP A 493 -19.10 14.04 8.01
CA TRP A 493 -20.13 14.21 7.00
C TRP A 493 -19.92 15.48 6.17
N HIS A 494 -20.10 15.40 4.85
CA HIS A 494 -19.91 16.53 3.91
C HIS A 494 -18.52 17.19 3.97
N ALA A 495 -17.49 16.40 4.27
CA ALA A 495 -16.11 16.86 4.35
C ALA A 495 -15.48 17.13 2.96
N ASP A 496 -15.89 16.38 1.93
CA ASP A 496 -15.47 16.57 0.54
C ASP A 496 -16.66 16.55 -0.42
N LEU A 497 -17.23 17.72 -0.69
CA LEU A 497 -18.31 17.92 -1.66
C LEU A 497 -17.85 17.96 -3.13
N SER A 498 -16.58 17.68 -3.44
CA SER A 498 -16.14 17.57 -4.83
C SER A 498 -16.82 16.38 -5.54
N LYS A 499 -16.80 16.38 -6.88
CA LYS A 499 -17.28 15.23 -7.67
C LYS A 499 -16.60 13.92 -7.27
N LYS A 500 -15.32 14.00 -6.87
CA LYS A 500 -14.52 12.85 -6.41
C LYS A 500 -15.01 12.34 -5.07
N GLY A 501 -15.13 13.21 -4.06
CA GLY A 501 -15.63 12.84 -2.72
C GLY A 501 -17.05 12.28 -2.77
N ALA A 502 -17.94 12.90 -3.55
CA ALA A 502 -19.29 12.40 -3.78
C ALA A 502 -19.29 10.98 -4.38
N LYS A 503 -18.44 10.73 -5.40
CA LYS A 503 -18.30 9.43 -6.08
C LYS A 503 -17.71 8.35 -5.17
N GLN A 504 -16.76 8.70 -4.30
CA GLN A 504 -16.06 7.72 -3.45
C GLN A 504 -16.86 7.33 -2.20
N SER A 505 -17.44 8.31 -1.49
CA SER A 505 -17.93 8.11 -0.12
C SER A 505 -19.13 8.99 0.26
N CYS A 506 -19.95 9.42 -0.70
CA CYS A 506 -21.04 10.38 -0.47
C CYS A 506 -20.56 11.68 0.20
N GLY A 507 -19.32 12.09 -0.10
CA GLY A 507 -18.68 13.27 0.46
C GLY A 507 -18.23 13.14 1.91
N MET A 508 -18.21 11.93 2.47
CA MET A 508 -17.64 11.67 3.79
C MET A 508 -16.12 11.51 3.74
N MET A 509 -15.44 12.04 4.75
CA MET A 509 -14.02 11.77 5.02
C MET A 509 -13.87 11.25 6.46
N VAL A 510 -12.66 10.85 6.83
CA VAL A 510 -12.35 10.30 8.14
C VAL A 510 -11.07 10.93 8.70
N ASN A 511 -11.07 11.22 10.00
CA ASN A 511 -9.85 11.50 10.73
C ASN A 511 -9.29 10.21 11.34
N TYR A 512 -8.04 9.89 11.01
CA TYR A 512 -7.26 8.92 11.77
C TYR A 512 -6.38 9.67 12.76
N LEU A 513 -6.44 9.33 14.05
CA LEU A 513 -5.56 9.94 15.05
C LEU A 513 -4.28 9.12 15.20
N TYR A 514 -3.15 9.82 15.22
CA TYR A 514 -1.82 9.31 15.55
C TYR A 514 -1.45 9.77 16.95
N GLU A 515 -1.52 8.85 17.90
CA GLU A 515 -1.00 9.05 19.26
C GLU A 515 0.34 8.30 19.34
N PRO A 516 1.50 8.99 19.38
CA PRO A 516 2.82 8.35 19.28
C PRO A 516 3.03 7.20 20.27
N ASP A 517 2.51 7.33 21.50
CA ASP A 517 2.65 6.35 22.57
C ASP A 517 1.70 5.14 22.41
N GLU A 518 0.68 5.22 21.55
CA GLU A 518 -0.29 4.13 21.33
C GLU A 518 -0.07 3.37 20.01
N LEU A 519 0.85 3.81 19.14
CA LEU A 519 0.98 3.28 17.78
C LEU A 519 1.20 1.76 17.75
N ASP A 520 2.10 1.24 18.58
CA ASP A 520 2.39 -0.20 18.68
C ASP A 520 1.19 -1.00 19.21
N ALA A 521 0.52 -0.48 20.24
CA ALA A 521 -0.65 -1.11 20.84
C ALA A 521 -1.81 -1.18 19.82
N ASN A 522 -2.03 -0.11 19.07
CA ASN A 522 -3.07 -0.05 18.03
C ASN A 522 -2.77 -1.01 16.88
N LEU A 523 -1.50 -1.09 16.45
CA LEU A 523 -1.07 -2.06 15.45
C LEU A 523 -1.28 -3.51 15.93
N GLN A 524 -0.95 -3.80 17.19
CA GLN A 524 -1.18 -5.12 17.76
C GLN A 524 -2.67 -5.48 17.76
N ARG A 525 -3.54 -4.54 18.17
CA ARG A 525 -5.00 -4.73 18.13
C ARG A 525 -5.52 -5.00 16.70
N LEU A 526 -4.96 -4.32 15.70
CA LEU A 526 -5.29 -4.57 14.31
C LEU A 526 -4.88 -5.99 13.87
N ILE A 527 -3.70 -6.47 14.27
CA ILE A 527 -3.24 -7.86 14.06
C ILE A 527 -4.19 -8.87 14.72
N ASP A 528 -4.78 -8.49 15.86
CA ASP A 528 -5.78 -9.28 16.55
C ASP A 528 -7.18 -9.22 15.90
N GLY A 529 -7.37 -8.42 14.84
CA GLY A 529 -8.63 -8.26 14.12
C GLY A 529 -9.57 -7.23 14.74
N GLU A 530 -9.09 -6.44 15.70
CA GLU A 530 -9.87 -5.45 16.44
C GLU A 530 -9.27 -4.04 16.25
N PRO A 531 -9.45 -3.38 15.09
CA PRO A 531 -8.85 -2.08 14.83
C PRO A 531 -9.18 -1.05 15.93
N ALA A 532 -8.23 -0.18 16.23
CA ALA A 532 -8.43 0.86 17.24
C ALA A 532 -9.45 1.90 16.77
N LEU A 533 -10.44 2.19 17.61
CA LEU A 533 -11.54 3.12 17.33
C LEU A 533 -11.64 4.20 18.42
N GLY A 534 -11.87 5.43 18.01
CA GLY A 534 -12.23 6.53 18.90
C GLY A 534 -13.64 6.38 19.47
N ARG A 535 -13.93 7.14 20.53
CA ARG A 535 -15.24 7.11 21.20
C ARG A 535 -16.40 7.58 20.31
N ALA A 536 -16.14 8.46 19.35
CA ALA A 536 -17.15 8.92 18.41
C ALA A 536 -17.55 7.79 17.44
N VAL A 537 -16.57 7.12 16.85
CA VAL A 537 -16.78 5.99 15.91
C VAL A 537 -17.38 4.78 16.63
N SER A 538 -16.94 4.47 17.85
CA SER A 538 -17.49 3.35 18.62
C SER A 538 -18.99 3.51 18.91
N ARG A 539 -19.50 4.75 19.04
CA ARG A 539 -20.95 5.03 19.23
C ARG A 539 -21.77 4.88 17.93
N LEU A 540 -21.10 4.86 16.78
CA LEU A 540 -21.71 4.69 15.45
C LEU A 540 -21.85 3.22 15.04
N LEU A 541 -21.22 2.30 15.76
CA LEU A 541 -21.44 0.85 15.66
C LEU A 541 -22.61 0.43 16.56
#